data_AF-A0A6I2Z3D8-F1
#
_entry.id   AF-A0A6I2Z3D8-F1
#
_cell.length_a   1.000
_cell.length_b   1.000
_cell.length_c   1.000
_cell.angle_alpha   90.00
_cell.angle_beta   90.00
_cell.angle_gamma   90.00
#
_symmetry.space_group_name_H-M   'P 1'
#
loop_
_entity.id
_entity.type
_entity.pdbx_description
1 polymer ?
#
loop_
_entity_poly.entity_id
_entity_poly.type
_entity_poly.pdbx_seq_one_letter_code
_entity_poly.pdbx_strand_id
1 'polypeptide(L)'
;MSRAQIVSAKRIVIKIGSSSLTGKAGSKLDEAAVEKLVDVVAACKSRGAEVVIVSSGAIAAGLAPLGLSTRPKDLATQQAAASVGQGLLIARYTQSFAKHAITASQILITTEDIVRRSHYQNAQRTLYRLLQLGVVPVINENDTVGTQEIRFGDNDRLAALVAL
;
A
#
# COMPACT_ATOMS: atom_id res chain seq x y z
N MET A 1 -0.42 8.37 21.34
CA MET A 1 -0.35 6.93 21.66
C MET A 1 0.98 6.64 22.32
N SER A 2 1.01 5.81 23.36
CA SER A 2 2.26 5.32 23.95
C SER A 2 2.82 4.13 23.16
N ARG A 3 4.13 3.88 23.28
CA ARG A 3 4.77 2.70 22.68
C ARG A 3 4.12 1.40 23.14
N ALA A 4 3.70 1.33 24.40
CA ALA A 4 3.00 0.17 24.96
C ALA A 4 1.65 -0.07 24.28
N GLN A 5 0.88 0.98 24.00
CA GLN A 5 -0.40 0.88 23.29
C GLN A 5 -0.25 0.34 21.86
N ILE A 6 0.84 0.70 21.16
CA ILE A 6 1.11 0.19 19.80
C ILE A 6 1.49 -1.30 19.85
N VAL A 7 2.34 -1.68 20.82
CA VAL A 7 2.81 -3.08 20.97
C VAL A 7 1.67 -4.03 21.36
N SER A 8 0.67 -3.55 22.11
CA SER A 8 -0.50 -4.35 22.50
C SER A 8 -1.68 -4.27 21.53
N ALA A 9 -1.59 -3.45 20.47
CA ALA A 9 -2.67 -3.30 19.50
C ALA A 9 -2.98 -4.62 18.79
N LYS A 10 -4.27 -4.97 18.72
CA LYS A 10 -4.77 -6.17 18.01
C LYS A 10 -4.76 -5.99 16.49
N ARG A 11 -5.00 -4.77 16.01
CA ARG A 11 -4.98 -4.41 14.60
C ARG A 11 -4.08 -3.20 14.40
N ILE A 12 -3.21 -3.27 13.40
CA ILE A 12 -2.28 -2.20 13.03
C ILE A 12 -2.50 -1.84 11.56
N VAL A 13 -2.65 -0.55 11.29
CA VAL A 13 -2.57 -0.02 9.93
C VAL A 13 -1.21 0.67 9.78
N ILE A 14 -0.39 0.19 8.86
CA ILE A 14 0.92 0.76 8.56
C ILE A 14 0.82 1.54 7.26
N LYS A 15 0.90 2.87 7.34
CA LYS A 15 1.02 3.71 6.15
C LYS A 15 2.49 3.89 5.80
N ILE A 16 2.84 3.65 4.54
CA ILE A 16 4.19 3.84 4.03
C ILE A 16 4.17 4.76 2.79
N GLY A 17 4.96 5.82 2.84
CA GLY A 17 5.07 6.80 1.77
C GLY A 17 6.08 6.40 0.70
N SER A 18 5.98 7.00 -0.48
CA SER A 18 6.84 6.67 -1.63
C SER A 18 8.32 6.82 -1.29
N SER A 19 8.71 7.89 -0.58
CA SER A 19 10.11 8.15 -0.19
C SER A 19 10.74 7.06 0.69
N SER A 20 9.92 6.29 1.41
CA SER A 20 10.38 5.20 2.26
C SER A 20 10.48 3.88 1.50
N LEU A 21 9.90 3.79 0.31
CA LEU A 21 9.93 2.61 -0.56
C LEU A 21 10.76 2.83 -1.82
N THR A 22 11.25 4.04 -2.06
CA THR A 22 12.05 4.36 -3.24
C THR A 22 13.45 4.74 -2.81
N GLY A 23 14.45 4.29 -3.56
CA GLY A 23 15.85 4.60 -3.25
C GLY A 23 16.12 6.10 -3.44
N LYS A 24 17.34 6.56 -3.12
CA LYS A 24 17.73 7.99 -3.21
C LYS A 24 17.42 8.65 -4.57
N ALA A 25 17.41 7.88 -5.66
CA ALA A 25 17.09 8.38 -7.00
C ALA A 25 15.59 8.61 -7.24
N GLY A 26 14.70 8.07 -6.40
CA GLY A 26 13.25 8.22 -6.49
C GLY A 26 12.59 7.60 -7.73
N SER A 27 13.37 6.96 -8.61
CA SER A 27 12.96 6.45 -9.93
C SER A 27 12.74 4.94 -10.00
N LYS A 28 12.95 4.24 -8.87
CA LYS A 28 12.70 2.81 -8.75
C LYS A 28 12.35 2.42 -7.32
N LEU A 29 11.72 1.26 -7.18
CA LEU A 29 11.46 0.63 -5.90
C LEU A 29 12.79 0.24 -5.23
N ASP A 30 12.92 0.53 -3.93
CA ASP A 30 13.97 0.02 -3.06
C ASP A 30 13.51 -1.30 -2.45
N GLU A 31 14.06 -2.36 -3.01
CA GLU A 31 13.84 -3.73 -2.62
C GLU A 31 14.13 -4.01 -1.15
N ALA A 32 15.24 -3.48 -0.63
CA ALA A 32 15.64 -3.67 0.75
C ALA A 32 14.72 -2.90 1.70
N ALA A 33 14.15 -1.77 1.26
CA ALA A 33 13.17 -1.03 2.04
C ALA A 33 11.84 -1.80 2.18
N VAL A 34 11.36 -2.42 1.10
CA VAL A 34 10.17 -3.30 1.13
C VAL A 34 10.42 -4.49 2.06
N GLU A 35 11.59 -5.13 1.98
CA GLU A 35 11.94 -6.26 2.85
C GLU A 35 11.94 -5.86 4.32
N LYS A 36 12.56 -4.74 4.69
CA LYS A 36 12.54 -4.23 6.07
C LYS A 36 11.11 -3.98 6.58
N LEU A 37 10.23 -3.42 5.74
CA LEU A 37 8.83 -3.23 6.12
C LEU A 37 8.12 -4.57 6.35
N VAL A 38 8.37 -5.54 5.47
CA VAL A 38 7.79 -6.90 5.59
C VAL A 38 8.27 -7.59 6.86
N ASP A 39 9.54 -7.46 7.24
CA ASP A 39 10.07 -8.03 8.50
C ASP A 39 9.35 -7.45 9.73
N VAL A 40 9.07 -6.14 9.73
CA VAL A 40 8.29 -5.48 10.79
C VAL A 40 6.86 -6.01 10.84
N VAL A 41 6.23 -6.23 9.68
CA VAL A 41 4.87 -6.78 9.60
C VAL A 41 4.86 -8.24 10.09
N ALA A 42 5.85 -9.04 9.71
CA ALA A 42 5.99 -10.42 10.13
C ALA A 42 6.13 -10.52 11.66
N ALA A 43 6.94 -9.65 12.27
CA ALA A 43 7.05 -9.56 13.73
C ALA A 43 5.73 -9.16 14.41
N CYS A 44 4.92 -8.30 13.78
CA CYS A 44 3.58 -7.97 14.28
C CYS A 44 2.60 -9.13 14.15
N LYS A 45 2.67 -9.90 13.06
CA LYS A 45 1.81 -11.08 12.90
C LYS A 45 2.19 -12.23 13.82
N SER A 46 3.49 -12.45 14.09
CA SER A 46 3.93 -13.53 14.98
C SER A 46 3.43 -13.36 16.42
N ARG A 47 3.18 -12.12 16.85
CA ARG A 47 2.50 -11.82 18.14
C ARG A 47 0.95 -11.87 18.07
N GLY A 48 0.38 -12.29 16.94
CA GLY A 48 -1.07 -12.43 16.74
C GLY A 48 -1.81 -11.16 16.31
N ALA A 49 -1.11 -10.10 15.88
CA ALA A 49 -1.79 -8.90 15.39
C ALA A 49 -2.24 -9.05 13.93
N GLU A 50 -3.40 -8.45 13.63
CA GLU A 50 -3.83 -8.17 12.27
C GLU A 50 -3.08 -6.94 11.75
N VAL A 51 -2.59 -7.00 10.51
CA VAL A 51 -1.84 -5.90 9.90
C VAL A 51 -2.40 -5.59 8.52
N VAL A 52 -2.63 -4.31 8.28
CA VAL A 52 -2.98 -3.75 6.97
C VAL A 52 -1.89 -2.76 6.57
N ILE A 53 -1.48 -2.79 5.31
CA ILE A 53 -0.55 -1.82 4.74
C ILE A 53 -1.32 -0.86 3.85
N VAL A 54 -1.09 0.44 4.04
CA VAL A 54 -1.47 1.47 3.07
C VAL A 54 -0.20 1.98 2.41
N SER A 55 0.02 1.57 1.17
CA SER A 55 1.26 1.82 0.45
C SER A 55 1.13 3.03 -0.48
N SER A 56 2.27 3.61 -0.83
CA SER A 56 2.44 4.48 -1.99
C SER A 56 3.51 3.88 -2.91
N GLY A 57 4.05 4.65 -3.84
CA GLY A 57 5.26 4.28 -4.60
C GLY A 57 5.02 3.61 -5.95
N ALA A 58 3.77 3.37 -6.36
CA ALA A 58 3.44 2.79 -7.67
C ALA A 58 4.06 3.59 -8.82
N ILE A 59 3.80 4.91 -8.91
CA ILE A 59 4.39 5.76 -9.96
C ILE A 59 5.91 5.62 -10.01
N ALA A 60 6.57 5.74 -8.85
CA ALA A 60 8.01 5.71 -8.76
C ALA A 60 8.58 4.35 -9.18
N ALA A 61 7.90 3.25 -8.86
CA ALA A 61 8.27 1.92 -9.32
C ALA A 61 8.16 1.76 -10.85
N GLY A 62 7.24 2.49 -11.49
CA GLY A 62 7.03 2.45 -12.94
C GLY A 62 7.93 3.36 -13.76
N LEU A 63 8.65 4.31 -13.14
CA LEU A 63 9.48 5.28 -13.88
C LEU A 63 10.61 4.61 -14.65
N ALA A 64 11.52 3.88 -13.97
CA ALA A 64 12.65 3.23 -14.62
C ALA A 64 12.25 2.22 -15.72
N PRO A 65 11.26 1.32 -15.52
CA PRO A 65 10.76 0.43 -16.57
C PRO A 65 10.24 1.14 -17.83
N LEU A 66 9.69 2.35 -17.67
CA LEU A 66 9.20 3.17 -18.77
C LEU A 66 10.27 4.08 -19.38
N GLY A 67 11.53 3.98 -18.92
CA GLY A 67 12.61 4.86 -19.38
C GLY A 67 12.48 6.31 -18.89
N LEU A 68 11.68 6.56 -17.85
CA LEU A 68 11.49 7.89 -17.27
C LEU A 68 12.49 8.11 -16.12
N SER A 69 13.23 9.23 -16.18
CA SER A 69 14.19 9.60 -15.14
C SER A 69 13.56 10.39 -13.99
N THR A 70 12.46 11.09 -14.26
CA THR A 70 11.77 11.96 -13.31
C THR A 70 10.27 11.74 -13.36
N ARG A 71 9.57 12.06 -12.26
CA ARG A 71 8.12 11.99 -12.23
C ARG A 71 7.52 12.93 -13.30
N PRO A 72 6.68 12.42 -14.22
CA PRO A 72 6.05 13.23 -15.26
C PRO A 72 5.06 14.24 -14.66
N LYS A 73 4.80 15.33 -15.37
CA LYS A 73 3.88 16.39 -14.89
C LYS A 73 2.44 16.17 -15.35
N ASP A 74 2.24 15.55 -16.50
CA ASP A 74 0.92 15.27 -17.04
C ASP A 74 0.29 14.04 -16.37
N LEU A 75 -1.02 14.08 -16.21
CA LEU A 75 -1.77 13.02 -15.52
C LEU A 75 -1.67 11.69 -16.26
N ALA A 76 -1.84 11.68 -17.59
CA ALA A 76 -1.85 10.45 -18.38
C ALA A 76 -0.55 9.64 -18.22
N THR A 77 0.62 10.29 -18.26
CA THR A 77 1.89 9.60 -18.07
C THR A 77 2.08 9.19 -16.60
N GLN A 78 1.58 9.95 -15.63
CA GLN A 78 1.58 9.50 -14.23
C GLN A 78 0.73 8.24 -14.03
N GLN A 79 -0.45 8.17 -14.63
CA GLN A 79 -1.33 7.00 -14.56
C GLN A 79 -0.72 5.79 -15.27
N ALA A 80 -0.06 5.99 -16.41
CA ALA A 80 0.68 4.92 -17.09
C ALA A 80 1.82 4.38 -16.22
N ALA A 81 2.61 5.27 -15.60
CA ALA A 81 3.66 4.89 -14.67
C ALA A 81 3.11 4.17 -13.42
N ALA A 82 2.00 4.64 -12.86
CA ALA A 82 1.34 3.98 -11.76
C ALA A 82 0.84 2.58 -12.14
N SER A 83 0.23 2.42 -13.31
CA SER A 83 -0.26 1.12 -13.81
C SER A 83 0.87 0.09 -13.90
N VAL A 84 1.99 0.46 -14.54
CA VAL A 84 3.18 -0.41 -14.62
C VAL A 84 3.75 -0.70 -13.24
N GLY A 85 4.00 0.35 -12.45
CA GLY A 85 4.68 0.22 -11.19
C GLY A 85 3.84 -0.43 -10.08
N GLN A 86 2.51 -0.38 -10.17
CA GLN A 86 1.63 -1.04 -9.23
C GLN A 86 1.77 -2.57 -9.31
N GLY A 87 1.91 -3.12 -10.52
CA GLY A 87 2.20 -4.55 -10.72
C GLY A 87 3.54 -4.95 -10.10
N LEU A 88 4.58 -4.13 -10.29
CA LEU A 88 5.90 -4.35 -9.71
C LEU A 88 5.88 -4.27 -8.18
N LEU A 89 5.16 -3.29 -7.64
CA LEU A 89 5.02 -3.08 -6.21
C LEU A 89 4.37 -4.29 -5.52
N ILE A 90 3.22 -4.76 -6.03
CA ILE A 90 2.53 -5.91 -5.43
C ILE A 90 3.31 -7.21 -5.60
N ALA A 91 3.99 -7.40 -6.74
CA ALA A 91 4.88 -8.53 -6.94
C ALA A 91 6.00 -8.55 -5.89
N ARG A 92 6.61 -7.40 -5.61
CA ARG A 92 7.69 -7.30 -4.60
C ARG A 92 7.19 -7.57 -3.18
N TYR A 93 6.04 -7.02 -2.80
CA TYR A 93 5.42 -7.35 -1.52
C TYR A 93 5.13 -8.85 -1.41
N THR A 94 4.52 -9.44 -2.44
CA THR A 94 4.16 -10.86 -2.46
C THR A 94 5.38 -11.75 -2.29
N GLN A 95 6.45 -11.47 -3.04
CA GLN A 95 7.71 -12.20 -2.94
C GLN A 95 8.36 -12.06 -1.56
N SER A 96 8.40 -10.85 -1.00
CA SER A 96 8.98 -10.61 0.32
C SER A 96 8.16 -11.28 1.43
N PHE A 97 6.83 -11.21 1.39
CA PHE A 97 5.95 -11.84 2.37
C PHE A 97 6.00 -13.37 2.32
N ALA A 98 6.19 -13.95 1.13
CA ALA A 98 6.32 -15.41 0.97
C ALA A 98 7.50 -15.98 1.76
N LYS A 99 8.59 -15.21 1.96
CA LYS A 99 9.73 -15.60 2.81
C LYS A 99 9.33 -15.86 4.27
N HIS A 100 8.23 -15.26 4.72
CA HIS A 100 7.66 -15.40 6.07
C HIS A 100 6.40 -16.27 6.10
N ALA A 101 6.10 -17.00 5.01
CA ALA A 101 4.85 -17.74 4.83
C ALA A 101 3.57 -16.90 5.02
N ILE A 102 3.67 -15.59 4.73
CA ILE A 102 2.54 -14.66 4.79
C ILE A 102 1.99 -14.47 3.38
N THR A 103 0.67 -14.57 3.24
CA THR A 103 -0.02 -14.20 2.00
C THR A 103 -0.34 -12.71 2.01
N ALA A 104 -0.02 -12.00 0.93
CA ALA A 104 -0.44 -10.62 0.70
C ALA A 104 -1.61 -10.56 -0.28
N SER A 105 -2.44 -9.52 -0.19
CA SER A 105 -3.49 -9.25 -1.18
C SER A 105 -3.46 -7.81 -1.63
N GLN A 106 -3.71 -7.57 -2.92
CA GLN A 106 -3.89 -6.24 -3.46
C GLN A 106 -5.31 -5.73 -3.21
N ILE A 107 -5.42 -4.48 -2.79
CA ILE A 107 -6.67 -3.73 -2.82
C ILE A 107 -6.37 -2.38 -3.47
N LEU A 108 -7.12 -2.05 -4.52
CA LEU A 108 -7.10 -0.73 -5.16
C LEU A 108 -8.47 -0.09 -4.96
N ILE A 109 -8.49 1.12 -4.44
CA ILE A 109 -9.73 1.89 -4.23
C ILE A 109 -9.50 3.34 -4.64
N THR A 110 -10.57 4.08 -4.92
CA THR A 110 -10.47 5.53 -5.04
C THR A 110 -11.10 6.25 -3.86
N THR A 111 -10.81 7.54 -3.71
CA THR A 111 -11.52 8.39 -2.75
C THR A 111 -13.03 8.40 -3.01
N GLU A 112 -13.49 8.39 -4.26
CA GLU A 112 -14.91 8.34 -4.62
C GLU A 112 -15.58 7.03 -4.17
N ASP A 113 -14.86 5.91 -4.20
CA ASP A 113 -15.37 4.62 -3.71
C ASP A 113 -15.67 4.66 -2.21
N ILE A 114 -14.92 5.46 -1.45
CA ILE A 114 -15.10 5.54 0.01
C ILE A 114 -16.30 6.42 0.38
N VAL A 115 -16.62 7.43 -0.42
CA VAL A 115 -17.78 8.30 -0.19
C VAL A 115 -19.10 7.56 -0.47
N ARG A 116 -19.09 6.58 -1.38
CA ARG A 116 -20.28 5.78 -1.72
C ARG A 116 -20.47 4.65 -0.70
N ARG A 117 -21.53 4.76 0.11
CA ARG A 117 -21.83 3.79 1.19
C ARG A 117 -21.76 2.32 0.76
N SER A 118 -22.31 1.98 -0.40
CA SER A 118 -22.31 0.59 -0.91
C SER A 118 -20.89 0.09 -1.26
N HIS A 119 -20.07 0.93 -1.89
CA HIS A 119 -18.69 0.60 -2.24
C HIS A 119 -17.84 0.46 -0.98
N TYR A 120 -17.97 1.40 -0.04
CA TYR A 120 -17.33 1.32 1.28
C TYR A 120 -17.66 0.01 2.02
N GLN A 121 -18.94 -0.37 2.07
CA GLN A 121 -19.36 -1.62 2.72
C GLN A 121 -18.73 -2.86 2.05
N ASN A 122 -18.63 -2.87 0.72
CA ASN A 122 -18.00 -3.98 0.00
C ASN A 122 -16.49 -4.05 0.29
N ALA A 123 -15.80 -2.91 0.28
CA ALA A 123 -14.38 -2.82 0.63
C ALA A 123 -14.13 -3.28 2.08
N GLN A 124 -14.93 -2.81 3.04
CA GLN A 124 -14.83 -3.20 4.45
C GLN A 124 -15.04 -4.70 4.65
N ARG A 125 -16.08 -5.29 4.04
CA ARG A 125 -16.35 -6.74 4.10
C ARG A 125 -15.20 -7.55 3.52
N THR A 126 -14.65 -7.12 2.39
CA THR A 126 -13.51 -7.77 1.75
C THR A 126 -12.28 -7.72 2.65
N LEU A 127 -11.97 -6.54 3.20
CA LEU A 127 -10.87 -6.35 4.13
C LEU A 127 -10.99 -7.26 5.36
N TYR A 128 -12.17 -7.29 5.99
CA TYR A 128 -12.41 -8.13 7.17
C TYR A 128 -12.26 -9.61 6.84
N ARG A 129 -12.75 -10.04 5.67
CA ARG A 129 -12.61 -11.43 5.26
C ARG A 129 -11.14 -11.80 5.02
N LEU A 130 -10.36 -10.92 4.40
CA LEU A 130 -8.91 -11.13 4.20
C LEU A 130 -8.17 -11.26 5.53
N LEU A 131 -8.47 -10.38 6.50
CA LEU A 131 -7.87 -10.44 7.84
C LEU A 131 -8.23 -11.74 8.57
N GLN A 132 -9.50 -12.18 8.51
CA GLN A 132 -9.94 -13.47 9.07
C GLN A 132 -9.23 -14.67 8.44
N LEU A 133 -8.88 -14.58 7.15
CA LEU A 133 -8.10 -15.60 6.44
C LEU A 133 -6.59 -15.50 6.74
N GLY A 134 -6.17 -14.59 7.61
CA GLY A 134 -4.76 -14.38 7.97
C GLY A 134 -3.94 -13.67 6.90
N VAL A 135 -4.56 -13.13 5.86
CA VAL A 135 -3.89 -12.40 4.77
C VAL A 135 -3.48 -11.00 5.24
N VAL A 136 -2.42 -10.43 4.65
CA VAL A 136 -2.04 -9.01 4.80
C VAL A 136 -2.54 -8.21 3.60
N PRO A 137 -3.55 -7.35 3.78
CA PRO A 137 -3.99 -6.45 2.73
C PRO A 137 -2.96 -5.34 2.50
N VAL A 138 -2.59 -5.13 1.24
CA VAL A 138 -1.79 -4.00 0.77
C VAL A 138 -2.69 -3.12 -0.09
N ILE A 139 -3.10 -2.00 0.50
CA ILE A 139 -4.03 -1.05 -0.09
C ILE A 139 -3.25 0.09 -0.74
N ASN A 140 -3.65 0.50 -1.94
CA ASN A 140 -3.18 1.70 -2.61
C ASN A 140 -4.33 2.37 -3.38
N GLU A 141 -4.15 3.63 -3.79
CA GLU A 141 -5.09 4.32 -4.66
C GLU A 141 -5.15 3.62 -6.03
N ASN A 142 -6.33 3.57 -6.65
CA ASN A 142 -6.47 3.15 -8.05
C ASN A 142 -6.16 4.31 -9.00
N ASP A 143 -4.86 4.60 -9.17
CA ASP A 143 -4.37 5.74 -9.96
C ASP A 143 -4.92 5.78 -11.40
N THR A 144 -5.28 4.63 -12.00
CA THR A 144 -5.78 4.58 -13.40
C THR A 144 -7.12 5.31 -13.56
N VAL A 145 -7.95 5.31 -12.53
CA VAL A 145 -9.28 5.95 -12.54
C VAL A 145 -9.39 7.12 -11.55
N GLY A 146 -8.40 7.28 -10.66
CA GLY A 146 -8.27 8.45 -9.80
C GLY A 146 -8.07 9.72 -10.62
N THR A 147 -8.94 10.71 -10.41
CA THR A 147 -8.95 11.96 -11.20
C THR A 147 -8.41 13.17 -10.44
N GLN A 148 -8.24 13.07 -9.12
CA GLN A 148 -7.59 14.13 -8.35
C GLN A 148 -6.08 14.04 -8.54
N GLU A 149 -5.42 15.20 -8.60
CA GLU A 149 -3.95 15.28 -8.49
C GLU A 149 -3.53 14.31 -7.40
N ILE A 150 -2.62 13.39 -7.71
CA ILE A 150 -2.12 12.37 -6.79
C ILE A 150 -1.43 13.10 -5.63
N ARG A 151 -2.24 13.51 -4.64
CA ARG A 151 -1.85 14.40 -3.57
C ARG A 151 -1.33 13.55 -2.42
N PHE A 152 -0.19 13.96 -1.89
CA PHE A 152 0.28 13.47 -0.61
C PHE A 152 -0.82 13.74 0.44
N GLY A 153 -1.51 12.70 0.91
CA GLY A 153 -2.55 12.82 1.94
C GLY A 153 -3.74 11.88 1.78
N ASP A 154 -4.03 11.39 0.56
CA ASP A 154 -5.19 10.50 0.35
C ASP A 154 -4.98 9.12 0.98
N ASN A 155 -3.75 8.62 0.95
CA ASN A 155 -3.36 7.42 1.71
C ASN A 155 -3.49 7.59 3.23
N ASP A 156 -3.43 8.82 3.77
CA ASP A 156 -3.64 9.05 5.20
C ASP A 156 -5.14 9.04 5.55
N ARG A 157 -6.01 9.56 4.65
CA ARG A 157 -7.47 9.43 4.77
C ARG A 157 -7.90 7.97 4.65
N LEU A 158 -7.34 7.25 3.68
CA LEU A 158 -7.57 5.84 3.47
C LEU A 158 -7.16 5.02 4.70
N ALA A 159 -5.97 5.30 5.25
CA ALA A 159 -5.52 4.67 6.49
C ALA A 159 -6.45 4.95 7.67
N ALA A 160 -6.95 6.18 7.80
CA ALA A 160 -7.92 6.53 8.84
C ALA A 160 -9.26 5.79 8.67
N LEU A 161 -9.72 5.60 7.44
CA LEU A 161 -10.97 4.90 7.12
C LEU A 161 -10.87 3.39 7.34
N VAL A 162 -9.69 2.81 7.12
CA VAL A 162 -9.38 1.38 7.36
C VAL A 162 -9.17 1.08 8.84
N ALA A 163 -8.78 2.09 9.63
CA ALA A 163 -8.55 1.96 11.06
C ALA A 163 -9.84 1.94 11.90
N LEU A 164 -10.99 2.30 11.32
CA LEU A 164 -12.33 2.31 11.93
C LEU A 164 -13.06 0.97 11.71
#